data_AF-A0A846YQP1-F1
#
_entry.id   AF-A0A846YQP1-F1
#
_cell.length_a   1.000
_cell.length_b   1.000
_cell.length_c   1.000
_cell.angle_alpha   90.00
_cell.angle_beta   90.00
_cell.angle_gamma   90.00
#
_symmetry.space_group_name_H-M   'P 1'
#
loop_
_entity.id
_entity.type
_entity.pdbx_description
1 polymer ?
#
loop_
_entity_poly.entity_id
_entity_poly.type
_entity_poly.pdbx_seq_one_letter_code
_entity_poly.pdbx_strand_id
1 'polypeptide(L)'
;MSQKSSVDRAEMAQAAQRVEQAAQDLRKIQGDLGQEQSQLSGRWIGEAGSAFTKVYNEFNGELGKVLEVLNNLHEKLVQVKINYEGSEQQQTEAVNRVAGLLNG
;
A
#
# COMPACT_ATOMS: atom_id res chain seq x y z
N MET A 1 -11.87 22.02 -14.24
CA MET A 1 -11.36 20.64 -14.37
C MET A 1 -10.00 20.46 -13.69
N SER A 2 -8.99 21.30 -13.92
CA SER A 2 -7.64 21.15 -13.33
C SER A 2 -7.58 21.25 -11.78
N GLN A 3 -8.40 22.09 -11.15
CA GLN A 3 -8.44 22.18 -9.67
C GLN A 3 -9.04 20.92 -9.02
N LYS A 4 -9.99 20.25 -9.69
CA LYS A 4 -10.55 18.97 -9.20
C LYS A 4 -9.52 17.85 -9.34
N SER A 5 -8.83 17.76 -10.48
CA SER A 5 -7.80 16.75 -10.70
C SER A 5 -6.59 16.88 -9.76
N SER A 6 -6.21 18.09 -9.37
CA SER A 6 -5.13 18.31 -8.40
C SER A 6 -5.52 17.94 -6.97
N VAL A 7 -6.76 18.21 -6.56
CA VAL A 7 -7.31 17.77 -5.26
C VAL A 7 -7.38 16.25 -5.20
N ASP A 8 -7.94 15.59 -6.22
CA ASP A 8 -8.05 14.13 -6.27
C ASP A 8 -6.66 13.45 -6.18
N ARG A 9 -5.61 14.03 -6.80
CA ARG A 9 -4.21 13.54 -6.65
C ARG A 9 -3.65 13.67 -5.25
N ALA A 10 -3.90 14.80 -4.57
CA ALA A 10 -3.42 15.02 -3.22
C ALA A 10 -4.05 14.00 -2.25
N GLU A 11 -5.34 13.72 -2.40
CA GLU A 11 -6.05 12.72 -1.61
C GLU A 11 -5.53 11.30 -1.87
N MET A 12 -5.27 10.95 -3.13
CA MET A 12 -4.67 9.65 -3.49
C MET A 12 -3.26 9.47 -2.94
N ALA A 13 -2.42 10.52 -2.97
CA ALA A 13 -1.09 10.48 -2.40
C ALA A 13 -1.13 10.28 -0.87
N GLN A 14 -2.03 10.97 -0.18
CA GLN A 14 -2.25 10.77 1.25
C GLN A 14 -2.78 9.37 1.57
N ALA A 15 -3.69 8.84 0.75
CA ALA A 15 -4.19 7.48 0.89
C ALA A 15 -3.06 6.46 0.73
N ALA A 16 -2.18 6.63 -0.28
CA ALA A 16 -1.03 5.77 -0.49
C ALA A 16 -0.10 5.76 0.73
N GLN A 17 0.24 6.94 1.27
CA GLN A 17 1.05 7.06 2.49
C GLN A 17 0.42 6.34 3.69
N ARG A 18 -0.90 6.47 3.89
CA ARG A 18 -1.60 5.76 4.98
C ARG A 18 -1.55 4.24 4.81
N VAL A 19 -1.72 3.75 3.59
CA VAL A 19 -1.65 2.32 3.28
C VAL A 19 -0.24 1.78 3.50
N GLU A 20 0.78 2.53 3.07
CA GLU A 20 2.18 2.18 3.30
C GLU A 20 2.50 2.12 4.80
N GLN A 21 2.09 3.13 5.57
CA GLN A 21 2.29 3.14 7.02
C GLN A 21 1.63 1.94 7.70
N ALA A 22 0.36 1.65 7.35
CA ALA A 22 -0.35 0.50 7.89
C ALA A 22 0.37 -0.82 7.56
N ALA A 23 0.89 -0.97 6.35
CA ALA A 23 1.68 -2.15 5.97
C ALA A 23 2.99 -2.25 6.78
N GLN A 24 3.67 -1.14 7.04
CA GLN A 24 4.88 -1.12 7.87
C GLN A 24 4.58 -1.52 9.32
N ASP A 25 3.50 -0.98 9.90
CA ASP A 25 3.09 -1.29 11.28
C ASP A 25 2.73 -2.77 11.42
N LEU A 26 1.99 -3.33 10.44
CA LEU A 26 1.66 -4.75 10.42
C LEU A 26 2.89 -5.66 10.26
N ARG A 27 3.87 -5.27 9.42
CA ARG A 27 5.14 -6.01 9.31
C ARG A 27 5.93 -5.99 10.61
N LYS A 28 5.89 -4.88 11.34
CA LYS A 28 6.52 -4.80 12.66
C LYS A 28 5.85 -5.76 13.64
N ILE A 29 4.52 -5.75 13.71
CA ILE A 29 3.75 -6.70 14.54
C ILE A 29 4.07 -8.15 14.17
N GLN A 30 4.18 -8.46 12.88
CA GLN A 30 4.57 -9.78 12.39
C GLN A 30 5.97 -10.19 12.89
N GLY A 31 6.93 -9.26 12.81
CA GLY A 31 8.29 -9.46 13.28
C GLY A 31 8.37 -9.68 14.80
N ASP A 32 7.70 -8.82 15.57
CA ASP A 32 7.65 -8.89 17.03
C ASP A 32 7.03 -10.23 17.49
N LEU A 33 5.90 -10.62 16.88
CA LEU A 33 5.24 -11.90 17.18
C LEU A 33 6.13 -13.10 16.80
N GLY A 34 6.86 -13.03 15.68
CA GLY A 34 7.80 -14.08 15.29
C GLY A 34 8.97 -14.22 16.27
N GLN A 35 9.48 -13.10 16.78
CA GLN A 35 10.51 -13.13 17.81
C GLN A 35 9.99 -13.75 19.12
N GLU A 36 8.76 -13.42 19.53
CA GLU A 36 8.14 -14.02 20.71
C GLU A 36 7.89 -15.52 20.53
N GLN A 37 7.39 -15.95 19.37
CA GLN A 37 7.19 -17.38 19.08
C GLN A 37 8.51 -18.16 19.11
N SER A 38 9.59 -17.60 18.57
CA SER A 38 10.92 -18.24 18.62
C SER A 38 11.39 -18.43 20.07
N GLN A 39 11.17 -17.44 20.94
CA GLN A 39 11.52 -17.54 22.36
C GLN A 39 10.65 -18.55 23.12
N LEU A 40 9.34 -18.60 22.83
CA LEU A 40 8.38 -19.49 23.47
C LEU A 40 8.55 -20.94 23.04
N SER A 41 8.78 -21.20 21.75
CA SER A 41 8.92 -22.56 21.21
C SER A 41 10.10 -23.33 21.82
N GLY A 42 11.18 -22.63 22.20
CA GLY A 42 12.31 -23.24 22.90
C GLY A 42 12.04 -23.60 24.36
N ARG A 43 10.98 -23.05 24.97
CA ARG A 43 10.65 -23.23 26.40
C ARG A 43 9.37 -24.01 26.63
N TRP A 44 8.40 -23.90 25.73
CA TRP A 44 7.08 -24.52 25.86
C TRP A 44 6.99 -25.78 25.01
N ILE A 45 7.48 -26.88 25.56
CA ILE A 45 7.48 -28.20 24.91
C ILE A 45 6.19 -28.95 25.28
N GLY A 46 5.52 -29.57 24.31
CA GLY A 46 4.31 -30.39 24.51
C GLY A 46 3.08 -29.88 23.76
N GLU A 47 1.89 -30.41 24.08
CA GLU A 47 0.63 -30.11 23.37
C GLU A 47 0.29 -28.62 23.32
N ALA A 48 0.55 -27.88 24.40
CA ALA A 48 0.32 -26.44 24.46
C ALA A 48 1.24 -25.63 23.52
N GLY A 49 2.50 -26.03 23.37
CA GLY A 49 3.43 -25.42 22.41
C GLY A 49 3.04 -25.70 20.96
N SER A 50 2.53 -26.90 20.68
CA SER A 50 1.95 -27.25 19.37
C SER A 50 0.72 -26.41 19.04
N ALA A 51 -0.20 -26.24 20.01
CA ALA A 51 -1.39 -25.41 19.84
C ALA A 51 -1.03 -23.93 19.56
N PHE A 52 -0.08 -23.36 20.32
CA PHE A 52 0.38 -22.00 20.10
C PHE A 52 1.04 -21.84 18.72
N THR A 53 1.90 -22.79 18.32
CA THR A 53 2.56 -22.77 17.01
C THR A 53 1.54 -22.84 15.87
N LYS A 54 0.47 -23.63 16.02
CA LYS A 54 -0.61 -23.69 15.04
C LYS A 54 -1.30 -22.34 14.87
N VAL A 55 -1.72 -21.71 15.98
CA VAL A 55 -2.39 -20.41 15.96
C VAL A 55 -1.47 -19.32 15.39
N TYR A 56 -0.18 -19.35 15.76
CA TYR A 56 0.83 -18.44 15.21
C TYR A 56 0.94 -18.57 13.69
N ASN A 57 1.02 -19.79 13.16
CA ASN A 57 1.12 -20.03 11.73
C ASN A 57 -0.13 -19.55 10.98
N GLU A 58 -1.32 -19.78 11.55
CA GLU A 58 -2.59 -19.30 10.99
C GLU A 58 -2.65 -17.77 10.97
N PHE A 59 -2.31 -17.12 12.09
CA PHE A 59 -2.25 -15.67 12.19
C PHE A 59 -1.27 -15.06 11.17
N ASN A 60 -0.06 -15.61 11.06
CA ASN A 60 0.93 -15.18 10.07
C ASN A 60 0.43 -15.33 8.63
N GLY A 61 -0.26 -16.44 8.35
CA GLY A 61 -0.84 -16.69 7.03
C GLY A 61 -1.88 -15.63 6.66
N GLU A 62 -2.82 -15.34 7.56
CA GLU A 62 -3.84 -14.31 7.34
C GLU A 62 -3.23 -12.90 7.28
N LEU A 63 -2.25 -12.60 8.13
CA LEU A 63 -1.55 -11.31 8.10
C LEU A 63 -0.79 -11.11 6.79
N GLY A 64 -0.19 -12.18 6.24
CA GLY A 64 0.43 -12.16 4.92
C GLY A 64 -0.54 -11.75 3.81
N LYS A 65 -1.77 -12.28 3.83
CA LYS A 65 -2.83 -11.88 2.87
C LYS A 65 -3.22 -10.42 3.01
N VAL A 66 -3.35 -9.93 4.25
CA VAL A 66 -3.65 -8.51 4.50
C VAL A 66 -2.54 -7.61 3.95
N LEU A 67 -1.27 -7.96 4.20
CA LEU A 67 -0.13 -7.23 3.67
C LEU A 67 -0.09 -7.22 2.15
N GLU A 68 -0.42 -8.34 1.50
CA GLU A 68 -0.52 -8.42 0.04
C GLU A 68 -1.60 -7.47 -0.50
N VAL A 69 -2.79 -7.44 0.12
CA VAL A 69 -3.87 -6.52 -0.27
C VAL A 69 -3.45 -5.07 -0.09
N LEU A 70 -2.77 -4.72 1.00
CA LEU A 70 -2.27 -3.36 1.24
C LEU A 70 -1.22 -2.96 0.21
N ASN A 71 -0.26 -3.83 -0.12
CA ASN A 71 0.74 -3.55 -1.16
C ASN A 71 0.07 -3.33 -2.52
N ASN A 72 -0.88 -4.20 -2.91
CA ASN A 72 -1.64 -4.06 -4.16
C ASN A 72 -2.45 -2.75 -4.20
N LEU A 73 -3.05 -2.35 -3.07
CA LEU A 73 -3.79 -1.09 -2.98
C LEU A 73 -2.83 0.11 -3.13
N HIS A 74 -1.67 0.07 -2.47
CA HIS A 74 -0.64 1.09 -2.59
C HIS A 74 -0.17 1.25 -4.05
N GLU A 75 0.16 0.15 -4.72
CA GLU A 75 0.56 0.16 -6.14
C GLU A 75 -0.50 0.78 -7.03
N LYS A 76 -1.78 0.43 -6.82
CA LYS A 76 -2.90 1.02 -7.57
C LYS A 76 -3.02 2.53 -7.33
N LEU A 77 -2.89 2.99 -6.10
CA LEU A 77 -2.96 4.43 -5.77
C LEU A 77 -1.82 5.21 -6.43
N VAL A 78 -0.60 4.66 -6.45
CA VAL A 78 0.54 5.25 -7.13
C VAL A 78 0.36 5.24 -8.65
N GLN A 79 -0.13 4.14 -9.23
CA GLN A 79 -0.37 4.04 -10.67
C GLN A 79 -1.43 5.03 -11.15
N VAL A 80 -2.51 5.21 -10.38
CA VAL A 80 -3.54 6.19 -10.73
C VAL A 80 -2.93 7.59 -10.76
N LYS A 81 -2.10 7.96 -9.77
CA LYS A 81 -1.38 9.24 -9.78
C LYS A 81 -0.58 9.45 -11.07
N ILE A 82 0.20 8.44 -11.50
CA ILE A 82 1.00 8.48 -12.74
C ILE A 82 0.10 8.71 -13.97
N ASN A 83 -1.01 7.98 -14.07
CA ASN A 83 -1.92 8.09 -15.20
C ASN A 83 -2.56 9.48 -15.31
N TYR A 84 -2.92 10.10 -14.17
CA TYR A 84 -3.44 11.46 -14.15
C TYR A 84 -2.38 12.50 -14.56
N GLU A 85 -1.14 12.36 -14.10
CA GLU A 85 -0.03 13.24 -14.51
C GLU A 85 0.23 13.15 -16.02
N GLY A 86 0.27 11.94 -16.58
CA GLY A 86 0.43 11.75 -18.02
C GLY A 86 -0.74 12.31 -18.85
N SER A 87 -1.97 12.13 -18.37
CA SER A 87 -3.17 12.64 -19.07
C SER A 87 -3.22 14.18 -19.07
N GLU A 88 -2.85 14.83 -17.95
CA GLU A 88 -2.80 16.29 -17.89
C GLU A 88 -1.68 16.88 -18.76
N GLN A 89 -0.52 16.24 -18.84
CA GLN A 89 0.56 16.66 -19.75
C GLN A 89 0.10 16.62 -21.21
N GLN A 90 -0.50 15.51 -21.64
CA GLN A 90 -1.03 15.37 -23.01
C GLN A 90 -2.11 16.42 -23.32
N GLN A 91 -3.01 16.69 -22.37
CA GLN A 91 -4.05 17.70 -22.55
C GLN A 91 -3.47 19.11 -22.63
N THR A 92 -2.46 19.43 -21.81
CA THR A 92 -1.77 20.73 -21.83
C THR A 92 -1.04 20.94 -23.15
N GLU A 93 -0.33 19.93 -23.65
CA GLU A 93 0.33 19.97 -24.96
C GLU A 93 -0.66 20.11 -26.12
N ALA A 94 -1.82 19.45 -26.05
CA ALA A 94 -2.87 19.60 -27.05
C ALA A 94 -3.46 21.01 -27.05
N VAL A 95 -3.75 21.57 -25.87
CA VAL A 95 -4.25 22.94 -25.72
C VAL A 95 -3.21 23.96 -26.21
N ASN A 96 -1.94 23.79 -25.85
CA ASN A 96 -0.86 24.68 -26.31
C ASN A 96 -0.70 24.63 -27.84
N ARG A 97 -0.83 23.44 -28.45
CA ARG A 97 -0.85 23.30 -29.92
C ARG A 97 -2.03 24.03 -30.55
N VAL A 98 -3.24 23.86 -30.03
CA VAL A 98 -4.44 24.55 -30.53
C VAL A 98 -4.32 26.06 -30.36
N ALA A 99 -3.85 26.54 -29.21
CA ALA A 99 -3.63 27.97 -28.97
C ALA A 99 -2.57 28.57 -29.90
N GLY A 100 -1.51 27.82 -30.24
CA GLY A 100 -0.51 28.24 -31.23
C GLY A 100 -1.06 28.33 -32.66
N LEU A 101 -1.99 27.45 -33.03
CA LEU A 101 -2.65 27.47 -34.34
C LEU A 101 -3.74 28.54 -34.48
N LEU A 102 -4.33 28.98 -33.36
CA LEU A 102 -5.36 30.03 -33.35
C LEU A 102 -4.78 31.45 -33.26
N ASN A 103 -3.54 31.58 -32.79
CA ASN A 103 -2.84 32.86 -32.65
C ASN A 103 -1.75 33.08 -33.71
N GLY A 104 -1.61 32.17 -34.67
CA GLY A 104 -0.76 32.30 -35.86
C GLY A 104 -1.60 32.45 -37.12
#